data_AF-A0A1M5U170-F1
#
_entry.id   AF-A0A1M5U170-F1
#
_cell.length_a   1.000
_cell.length_b   1.000
_cell.length_c   1.000
_cell.angle_alpha   90.00
_cell.angle_beta   90.00
_cell.angle_gamma   90.00
#
_symmetry.space_group_name_H-M   'P 1'
#
loop_
_entity.id
_entity.type
_entity.pdbx_description
1 polymer ?
#
loop_
_entity_poly.entity_id
_entity_poly.type
_entity_poly.pdbx_seq_one_letter_code
_entity_poly.pdbx_strand_id
1 'polypeptide(L)' 'MNTAIKVTLLAIVLVLGGMTASFIWFVSTWDKEAEEPVVRAPVVEEVHA' A
#
# COMPACT_ATOMS: atom_id res chain seq x y z
N MET A 1 8.21 10.08 34.99
CA MET A 1 8.03 10.29 33.53
C MET A 1 6.93 11.32 33.33
N ASN A 2 7.20 12.41 32.60
CA ASN A 2 6.25 13.50 32.36
C ASN A 2 4.97 12.97 31.66
N THR A 3 3.81 13.46 32.06
CA THR A 3 2.52 13.15 31.43
C THR A 3 2.54 13.43 29.93
N ALA A 4 3.19 14.52 29.50
CA ALA A 4 3.33 14.84 28.08
C ALA A 4 4.09 13.73 27.31
N ILE A 5 5.17 13.19 27.90
CA ILE A 5 5.96 12.11 27.30
C ILE A 5 5.10 10.84 27.16
N LYS A 6 4.31 10.49 28.19
CA LYS A 6 3.41 9.33 28.13
C LYS A 6 2.39 9.47 27.01
N VAL A 7 1.78 10.65 26.86
CA VAL A 7 0.80 10.93 25.80
C VAL A 7 1.43 10.81 24.42
N THR A 8 2.62 11.39 24.21
CA THR A 8 3.33 11.28 22.94
C THR A 8 3.65 9.84 22.58
N LEU A 9 4.13 9.04 23.53
CA LEU A 9 4.40 7.61 23.29
C LEU A 9 3.13 6.85 22.91
N LEU A 10 2.01 7.14 23.58
CA LEU A 10 0.72 6.50 23.29
C LEU A 10 0.21 6.89 21.89
N ALA A 11 0.36 8.15 21.51
CA ALA A 11 0.01 8.63 20.17
C ALA A 11 0.83 7.92 19.08
N ILE A 12 2.16 7.76 19.29
CA ILE A 12 3.02 7.03 18.35
C ILE A 12 2.56 5.58 18.20
N VAL A 13 2.27 4.89 19.31
CA VAL A 13 1.79 3.51 19.28
C VAL A 13 0.48 3.39 18.51
N LEU A 14 -0.46 4.33 18.70
CA LEU A 14 -1.73 4.35 17.97
C LEU A 14 -1.53 4.60 16.47
N VAL A 15 -0.65 5.52 16.10
CA VAL A 15 -0.36 5.80 14.68
C VAL A 15 0.28 4.59 14.02
N LEU A 16 1.33 4.03 14.62
CA LEU A 16 2.01 2.86 14.06
C LEU A 16 1.12 1.62 14.02
N GLY A 17 0.33 1.40 15.07
CA GLY A 17 -0.66 0.33 15.13
C GLY A 17 -1.74 0.51 14.05
N GLY A 18 -2.24 1.73 13.87
CA GLY A 18 -3.22 2.07 12.84
C GLY A 18 -2.67 1.87 11.42
N MET A 19 -1.42 2.28 11.16
CA MET A 19 -0.75 2.05 9.88
C MET A 19 -0.56 0.56 9.58
N THR A 20 -0.19 -0.23 10.60
CA THR A 20 -0.01 -1.67 10.44
C THR A 20 -1.35 -2.36 10.17
N ALA A 21 -2.39 -2.01 10.94
CA ALA A 21 -3.73 -2.55 10.77
C ALA A 21 -4.34 -2.17 9.42
N SER A 22 -4.16 -0.92 8.96
CA SER A 22 -4.66 -0.48 7.66
C SER A 22 -3.96 -1.20 6.50
N PHE A 23 -2.64 -1.43 6.61
CA PHE A 23 -1.89 -2.20 5.63
C PHE A 23 -2.34 -3.67 5.56
N ILE A 24 -2.53 -4.33 6.72
CA ILE A 24 -3.04 -5.70 6.78
C ILE A 24 -4.43 -5.78 6.15
N TRP A 25 -5.31 -4.84 6.51
CA TRP A 25 -6.66 -4.77 5.94
C TRP A 25 -6.60 -4.62 4.42
N PHE A 26 -5.81 -3.65 3.91
CA PHE A 26 -5.63 -3.43 2.49
C PHE A 26 -5.19 -4.70 1.77
N VAL A 27 -4.12 -5.37 2.23
CA VAL A 27 -3.63 -6.61 1.62
C VAL A 27 -4.67 -7.73 1.67
N SER A 28 -5.45 -7.81 2.76
CA SER A 28 -6.49 -8.83 2.92
C SER A 28 -7.69 -8.63 2.00
N THR A 29 -8.02 -7.39 1.66
CA THR A 29 -9.16 -7.04 0.80
C THR A 29 -8.75 -6.76 -0.65
N TRP A 30 -7.46 -6.61 -0.91
CA TRP A 30 -6.96 -6.29 -2.23
C TRP A 30 -7.16 -7.49 -3.16
N ASP A 31 -7.96 -7.27 -4.19
CA ASP A 31 -8.17 -8.20 -5.28
C ASP A 31 -7.12 -7.96 -6.36
N LYS A 32 -6.23 -8.94 -6.55
CA LYS A 32 -5.12 -8.89 -7.52
C LYS A 32 -5.59 -9.09 -8.96
N GLU A 33 -6.74 -9.73 -9.17
CA GLU A 33 -7.22 -10.07 -10.51
C GLU A 33 -8.12 -8.98 -11.10
N ALA A 34 -8.48 -7.97 -10.30
CA ALA A 34 -9.22 -6.81 -10.75
C ALA A 34 -8.42 -5.88 -11.69
N GLU A 35 -7.10 -6.01 -11.73
CA GLU A 35 -6.24 -5.29 -12.67
C GLU A 35 -5.89 -6.19 -13.86
N GLU A 36 -6.29 -5.80 -15.08
CA GLU A 36 -5.83 -6.48 -16.30
C GLU A 36 -4.30 -6.45 -16.35
N PRO A 37 -3.62 -7.58 -16.63
CA PRO A 37 -2.18 -7.60 -16.68
C PRO A 37 -1.72 -6.54 -17.68
N VAL A 38 -0.80 -5.65 -17.27
CA VAL A 38 -0.13 -4.72 -18.17
C VAL A 38 0.76 -5.56 -19.09
N VAL A 39 0.15 -6.14 -20.13
CA VAL A 39 0.85 -6.79 -21.21
C VAL A 39 1.56 -5.66 -21.94
N ARG A 40 2.90 -5.67 -21.94
CA ARG A 40 3.65 -4.87 -22.91
C ARG A 40 3.17 -5.32 -24.29
N ALA A 41 2.30 -4.53 -24.91
CA ALA A 41 1.94 -4.75 -26.30
C ALA A 41 3.24 -4.84 -27.11
N PRO A 42 3.39 -5.83 -28.01
CA PRO A 42 4.52 -5.84 -28.91
C PRO A 42 4.51 -4.53 -29.69
N VAL A 43 5.64 -3.81 -29.70
CA VAL A 43 5.83 -2.69 -30.62
C VAL A 43 5.72 -3.30 -32.02
N VAL A 44 4.59 -3.08 -32.68
CA VAL A 44 4.42 -3.45 -34.08
C VAL A 44 5.31 -2.51 -34.86
N GLU A 45 6.53 -2.95 -35.13
CA GLU A 45 7.39 -2.32 -36.14
C GLU A 45 6.67 -2.55 -37.47
N GLU A 46 5.93 -1.54 -37.93
CA GLU A 46 5.47 -1.47 -39.31
C GLU A 46 6.72 -1.40 -40.19
N VAL A 47 7.24 -2.56 -40.56
CA VAL A 47 8.15 -2.71 -41.70
C VAL A 47 7.30 -2.48 -42.95
N HIS A 48 7.15 -1.21 -43.32
CA HIS A 48 6.72 -0.82 -44.66
C HIS A 48 7.79 -1.31 -45.65
N ALA A 49 7.44 -2.35 -46.40
CA ALA A 49 8.14 -2.81 -47.59
C ALA A 49 7.51 -2.22 -48.85
#